data_AF-A0A6J4RPQ0-F1
#
_entry.id   AF-A0A6J4RPQ0-F1
#
_cell.length_a   1.000
_cell.length_b   1.000
_cell.length_c   1.000
_cell.angle_alpha   90.00
_cell.angle_beta   90.00
_cell.angle_gamma   90.00
#
_symmetry.space_group_name_H-M   'P 1'
#
loop_
_entity.id
_entity.type
_entity.pdbx_description
1 polymer ?
#
loop_
_entity_poly.entity_id
_entity_poly.type
_entity_poly.pdbx_seq_one_letter_code
_entity_poly.pdbx_strand_id
1 'polypeptide(L)'
;FISEPERFRPDKLLTQFRDATWWYVLDEEIELTPEIATQVMIDMSDPRSQHFGQMRHETLPADHIFGRRVEMLTLAVLSQLRARGNWHRVAREWLYDDEPVTELGRAEAEFYAGARW
;
A
#
# COMPACT_ATOMS: atom_id res chain seq x y z
N PHE A 1 -7.57 -11.54 -9.13
CA PHE A 1 -8.62 -11.20 -10.12
C PHE A 1 -9.90 -10.89 -9.37
N ILE A 2 -10.63 -9.83 -9.74
CA ILE A 2 -11.93 -9.49 -9.13
C ILE A 2 -12.99 -10.45 -9.72
N SER A 3 -13.69 -11.19 -8.87
CA SER A 3 -14.81 -12.04 -9.26
C SER A 3 -16.02 -11.16 -9.61
N GLU A 4 -16.72 -11.44 -10.72
CA GLU A 4 -17.95 -10.72 -11.11
C GLU A 4 -17.78 -9.18 -11.23
N PRO A 5 -16.90 -8.68 -12.11
CA PRO A 5 -16.57 -7.25 -12.22
C PRO A 5 -17.79 -6.35 -12.48
N GLU A 6 -18.85 -6.87 -13.12
CA GLU A 6 -20.12 -6.19 -13.38
C GLU A 6 -20.90 -5.80 -12.11
N ARG A 7 -20.62 -6.44 -10.96
CA ARG A 7 -21.23 -6.07 -9.68
C ARG A 7 -20.62 -4.82 -9.06
N PHE A 8 -19.47 -4.39 -9.56
CA PHE A 8 -18.74 -3.27 -9.00
C PHE A 8 -19.02 -2.00 -9.76
N ARG A 9 -19.28 -0.91 -9.02
CA ARG A 9 -19.20 0.43 -9.60
C ARG A 9 -17.72 0.84 -9.72
N PRO A 10 -17.18 1.04 -10.93
CA PRO A 10 -15.74 1.30 -11.10
C PRO A 10 -15.24 2.50 -10.30
N ASP A 11 -16.00 3.60 -10.28
CA ASP A 11 -15.64 4.80 -9.52
C ASP A 11 -15.51 4.52 -8.02
N LYS A 12 -16.37 3.67 -7.48
CA LYS A 12 -16.38 3.34 -6.05
C LYS A 12 -15.21 2.45 -5.67
N LEU A 13 -14.86 1.49 -6.52
CA LEU A 13 -13.65 0.69 -6.35
C LEU A 13 -12.39 1.56 -6.40
N LEU A 14 -12.32 2.47 -7.36
CA LEU A 14 -11.16 3.35 -7.51
C LEU A 14 -11.02 4.30 -6.32
N THR A 15 -12.13 4.85 -5.81
CA THR A 15 -12.13 5.65 -4.58
C THR A 15 -11.66 4.82 -3.39
N GLN A 16 -12.23 3.63 -3.17
CA GLN A 16 -11.83 2.75 -2.07
C GLN A 16 -10.34 2.40 -2.13
N PHE A 17 -9.82 2.09 -3.31
CA PHE A 17 -8.40 1.82 -3.51
C PHE A 17 -7.55 3.02 -3.13
N ARG A 18 -7.91 4.22 -3.60
CA ARG A 18 -7.19 5.47 -3.28
C ARG A 18 -7.23 5.78 -1.79
N ASP A 19 -8.37 5.65 -1.13
CA ASP A 19 -8.49 5.93 0.32
C ASP A 19 -7.56 5.04 1.16
N ALA A 20 -7.31 3.80 0.72
CA ALA A 20 -6.43 2.87 1.41
C ALA A 20 -4.94 2.98 1.02
N THR A 21 -4.60 3.72 -0.03
CA THR A 21 -3.25 3.71 -0.64
C THR A 21 -2.68 5.10 -0.94
N TRP A 22 -3.45 6.18 -0.70
CA TRP A 22 -3.11 7.57 -1.05
C TRP A 22 -1.70 7.95 -0.62
N TRP A 23 -1.25 7.45 0.54
CA TRP A 23 0.04 7.78 1.13
C TRP A 23 1.25 7.35 0.29
N TYR A 24 1.10 6.42 -0.66
CA TYR A 24 2.15 6.03 -1.61
C TYR A 24 1.73 6.06 -3.08
N VAL A 25 0.49 6.43 -3.43
CA VAL A 25 0.09 6.60 -4.84
C VAL A 25 0.06 8.06 -5.29
N LEU A 26 0.11 9.01 -4.34
CA LEU A 26 0.21 10.44 -4.63
C LEU A 26 1.68 10.89 -4.63
N ASP A 27 2.10 11.59 -5.70
CA ASP A 27 3.45 12.17 -5.83
C ASP A 27 3.61 13.40 -4.93
N GLU A 28 3.58 13.18 -3.62
CA GLU A 28 3.63 14.20 -2.59
C GLU A 28 4.57 13.79 -1.45
N GLU A 29 5.21 14.77 -0.81
CA GLU A 29 5.93 14.54 0.44
C GLU A 29 4.97 14.49 1.61
N ILE A 30 4.92 13.34 2.29
CA ILE A 30 3.99 13.09 3.39
C ILE A 30 4.79 12.70 4.63
N GLU A 31 4.50 13.37 5.74
CA GLU A 31 4.90 12.90 7.06
C GLU A 31 3.85 11.90 7.55
N LEU A 32 4.24 10.63 7.69
CA LEU A 32 3.36 9.59 8.20
C LEU A 32 3.24 9.74 9.71
N THR A 33 2.02 9.95 10.20
CA THR A 33 1.73 10.06 11.64
C THR A 33 0.88 8.88 12.12
N PRO A 34 0.86 8.58 13.43
CA PRO A 34 0.01 7.51 13.96
C PRO A 34 -1.48 7.67 13.62
N GLU A 35 -1.95 8.91 13.48
CA GLU A 35 -3.31 9.23 13.05
C GLU A 35 -3.55 8.81 11.59
N ILE A 36 -2.58 9.01 10.71
CA ILE A 36 -2.64 8.54 9.31
C ILE A 36 -2.73 7.02 9.25
N ALA A 37 -1.87 6.29 9.98
CA ALA A 37 -1.95 4.83 10.03
C ALA A 37 -3.32 4.35 10.55
N THR A 38 -3.85 5.00 11.58
CA THR A 38 -5.18 4.69 12.13
C THR A 38 -6.28 4.92 11.09
N GLN A 39 -6.23 6.05 10.39
CA GLN A 39 -7.21 6.39 9.36
C GLN A 39 -7.18 5.39 8.20
N VAL A 40 -6.00 5.06 7.67
CA VAL A 40 -5.85 4.06 6.59
C VAL A 40 -6.38 2.69 7.03
N MET A 41 -6.14 2.28 8.28
CA MET A 41 -6.69 1.03 8.84
C MET A 41 -8.22 1.04 8.94
N ILE A 42 -8.83 2.19 9.26
CA ILE A 42 -10.29 2.37 9.29
C ILE A 42 -10.85 2.27 7.87
N ASP A 43 -10.28 3.01 6.91
CA ASP A 43 -10.75 3.07 5.52
C ASP A 43 -10.65 1.71 4.83
N MET A 44 -9.60 0.96 5.16
CA MET A 44 -9.43 -0.44 4.77
C MET A 44 -10.50 -1.38 5.31
N SER A 45 -10.92 -1.14 6.55
CA SER A 45 -11.82 -2.02 7.28
C SER A 45 -13.29 -1.60 7.14
N ASP A 46 -13.59 -0.59 6.30
CA ASP A 46 -14.88 0.10 6.29
C ASP A 46 -16.04 -0.89 6.07
N PRO A 47 -16.88 -1.12 7.11
CA PRO A 47 -18.01 -2.03 7.03
C PRO A 47 -19.17 -1.51 6.16
N ARG A 48 -19.11 -0.25 5.73
CA ARG A 48 -20.07 0.40 4.83
C ARG A 48 -19.74 0.18 3.36
N SER A 49 -18.58 -0.40 3.05
CA SER A 49 -18.32 -0.94 1.70
C SER A 49 -19.33 -2.05 1.43
N GLN A 50 -19.98 -2.05 0.27
CA GLN A 50 -20.90 -3.13 -0.13
C GLN A 50 -20.23 -4.52 -0.16
N HIS A 51 -18.91 -4.56 -0.04
CA HIS A 51 -18.07 -5.75 -0.07
C HIS A 51 -17.62 -6.24 1.31
N PHE A 52 -17.91 -5.55 2.42
CA PHE A 52 -17.51 -6.05 3.75
C PHE A 52 -18.11 -7.44 4.06
N GLY A 53 -19.34 -7.68 3.57
CA GLY A 53 -19.99 -8.99 3.65
C GLY A 53 -19.37 -10.06 2.74
N GLN A 54 -18.87 -9.69 1.56
CA GLN A 54 -18.22 -10.60 0.59
C GLN A 54 -16.76 -10.87 0.95
N MET A 55 -15.95 -9.85 1.27
CA MET A 55 -14.53 -9.98 1.66
C MET A 55 -14.32 -10.84 2.91
N ARG A 56 -15.30 -10.89 3.83
CA ARG A 56 -15.23 -11.76 5.02
C ARG A 56 -15.43 -13.25 4.69
N HIS A 57 -16.04 -13.57 3.55
CA HIS A 57 -16.35 -14.94 3.11
C HIS A 57 -15.55 -15.36 1.87
N GLU A 58 -14.96 -14.42 1.14
CA GLU A 58 -14.01 -14.69 0.07
C GLU A 58 -12.69 -15.15 0.68
N THR A 59 -12.28 -16.35 0.32
CA THR A 59 -10.97 -16.89 0.66
C THR A 59 -9.93 -16.15 -0.19
N LEU A 60 -9.55 -14.94 0.22
CA LEU A 60 -8.41 -14.25 -0.38
C LEU A 60 -7.19 -15.19 -0.31
N PRO A 61 -6.49 -15.45 -1.44
CA PRO A 61 -5.30 -16.28 -1.43
C PRO A 61 -4.34 -15.82 -0.32
N ALA A 62 -3.78 -16.77 0.43
CA ALA A 62 -3.02 -16.47 1.65
C ALA A 62 -1.90 -15.44 1.42
N ASP A 63 -1.27 -15.47 0.24
CA ASP A 63 -0.20 -14.55 -0.15
C ASP A 63 -0.67 -13.09 -0.21
N HIS A 64 -1.91 -12.83 -0.65
CA HIS A 64 -2.47 -11.48 -0.69
C HIS A 64 -2.77 -10.95 0.72
N ILE A 65 -3.20 -11.81 1.64
CA ILE A 65 -3.40 -11.45 3.05
C ILE A 65 -2.05 -11.12 3.71
N PHE A 66 -1.01 -11.89 3.40
CA PHE A 66 0.33 -11.67 3.94
C PHE A 66 0.91 -10.33 3.45
N GLY A 67 0.88 -10.08 2.14
CA GLY A 67 1.31 -8.80 1.57
C GLY A 67 0.60 -7.61 2.22
N ARG A 68 -0.72 -7.72 2.43
CA ARG A 68 -1.47 -6.64 3.07
C ARG A 68 -1.12 -6.42 4.54
N ARG A 69 -0.85 -7.49 5.30
CA ARG A 69 -0.38 -7.36 6.69
C ARG A 69 0.98 -6.68 6.75
N VAL A 70 1.90 -7.06 5.87
CA VAL A 70 3.23 -6.44 5.80
C VAL A 70 3.10 -4.96 5.49
N GLU A 71 2.30 -4.58 4.48
CA GLU A 71 2.05 -3.18 4.14
C GLU A 71 1.54 -2.36 5.33
N MET A 72 0.56 -2.88 6.08
CA MET A 72 -0.01 -2.19 7.24
C MET A 72 0.96 -2.10 8.43
N LEU A 73 1.75 -3.14 8.68
CA LEU A 73 2.78 -3.11 9.72
C LEU A 73 3.89 -2.13 9.36
N THR A 74 4.30 -2.07 8.10
CA THR A 74 5.26 -1.07 7.61
C THR A 74 4.74 0.35 7.79
N LEU A 75 3.50 0.61 7.36
CA LEU A 75 2.86 1.91 7.57
C LEU A 75 2.81 2.29 9.06
N ALA A 76 2.45 1.34 9.93
CA ALA A 76 2.42 1.58 11.37
C ALA A 76 3.80 1.94 11.92
N VAL A 77 4.86 1.20 11.56
CA VAL A 77 6.24 1.49 11.99
C VAL A 77 6.70 2.86 11.50
N LEU A 78 6.53 3.16 10.21
CA LEU A 78 6.89 4.47 9.64
C LEU A 78 6.14 5.61 10.32
N SER A 79 4.87 5.39 10.65
CA SER A 79 4.03 6.36 11.34
C SER A 79 4.46 6.61 12.79
N GLN A 80 4.92 5.58 13.51
CA GLN A 80 5.50 5.73 14.84
C GLN A 80 6.82 6.52 14.80
N LEU A 81 7.61 6.34 13.74
CA LEU A 81 8.85 7.08 13.51
C LEU A 81 8.63 8.51 13.01
N ARG A 82 7.39 8.89 12.66
CA ARG A 82 7.07 10.16 11.99
C ARG A 82 7.90 10.36 10.73
N ALA A 83 8.09 9.29 9.97
CA ALA A 83 8.91 9.33 8.78
C ALA A 83 8.28 10.28 7.74
N ARG A 84 9.10 11.14 7.14
CA ARG A 84 8.70 12.07 6.08
C ARG A 84 9.42 11.71 4.79
N GLY A 85 8.66 11.63 3.71
CA GLY A 85 9.23 11.40 2.38
C GLY A 85 8.16 11.38 1.30
N ASN A 86 8.62 11.31 0.05
CA ASN A 86 7.76 11.03 -1.08
C ASN A 86 7.71 9.52 -1.31
N TRP A 87 6.72 8.88 -0.69
CA TRP A 87 6.54 7.42 -0.73
C TRP A 87 6.13 6.92 -2.10
N HIS A 88 5.51 7.78 -2.92
CA HIS A 88 5.17 7.43 -4.29
C HIS A 88 6.39 7.11 -5.13
N ARG A 89 7.46 7.92 -5.03
CA ARG A 89 8.68 7.64 -5.78
C ARG A 89 9.33 6.33 -5.35
N VAL A 90 9.32 6.02 -4.05
CA VAL A 90 9.76 4.70 -3.54
C VAL A 90 8.86 3.59 -4.06
N ALA A 91 7.55 3.81 -4.11
CA ALA A 91 6.59 2.82 -4.62
C ALA A 91 6.82 2.49 -6.10
N ARG A 92 7.22 3.49 -6.88
CA ARG A 92 7.49 3.31 -8.31
C ARG A 92 8.69 2.42 -8.59
N GLU A 93 9.68 2.37 -7.69
CA GLU A 93 10.86 1.48 -7.82
C GLU A 93 10.43 0.02 -7.99
N TRP A 94 9.47 -0.46 -7.18
CA TRP A 94 9.01 -1.86 -7.27
C TRP A 94 7.73 -2.06 -8.10
N LEU A 95 6.93 -1.02 -8.34
CA LEU A 95 5.73 -1.12 -9.19
C LEU A 95 6.05 -1.01 -10.68
N TYR A 96 7.05 -0.21 -11.04
CA TYR A 96 7.38 0.13 -12.43
C TYR A 96 8.83 -0.10 -12.81
N ASP A 97 9.67 -0.59 -11.88
CA ASP A 97 11.10 -0.80 -12.10
C ASP A 97 11.85 0.53 -12.39
N ASP A 98 11.36 1.63 -11.78
CA ASP A 98 12.03 2.93 -11.87
C ASP A 98 13.33 2.93 -11.05
N GLU A 99 14.30 3.76 -11.46
CA GLU A 99 15.58 3.91 -10.75
C GLU A 99 15.41 4.41 -9.31
N PRO A 100 16.24 3.94 -8.35
CA PRO A 100 16.10 4.30 -6.95
C PRO A 100 16.37 5.79 -6.68
N VAL A 101 15.42 6.42 -6.01
CA VAL A 101 15.43 7.87 -5.78
C VAL A 101 15.98 8.26 -4.41
N THR A 102 16.02 7.31 -3.47
CA THR A 102 16.50 7.52 -2.10
C THR A 102 17.94 7.04 -1.89
N GLU A 103 18.62 7.54 -0.86
CA GLU A 103 19.93 7.01 -0.44
C GLU A 103 19.84 5.52 -0.10
N LEU A 104 18.79 5.12 0.62
CA LEU A 104 18.56 3.72 0.97
C LEU A 104 18.30 2.84 -0.25
N GLY A 105 17.46 3.28 -1.19
CA GLY A 105 17.18 2.53 -2.42
C GLY A 105 18.42 2.34 -3.30
N ARG A 106 19.31 3.35 -3.37
CA ARG A 106 20.59 3.21 -4.08
C ARG A 106 21.52 2.20 -3.40
N ALA A 107 21.59 2.23 -2.06
CA ALA A 107 22.39 1.28 -1.30
C ALA A 107 21.84 -0.15 -1.44
N GLU A 108 20.52 -0.32 -1.47
CA GLU A 108 19.86 -1.60 -1.73
C GLU A 108 20.18 -2.12 -3.13
N ALA A 109 20.05 -1.29 -4.16
CA ALA A 109 20.36 -1.65 -5.54
C ALA A 109 21.84 -2.05 -5.70
N GLU A 110 22.77 -1.32 -5.08
CA GLU A 110 24.20 -1.67 -5.07
C GLU A 110 24.45 -3.01 -4.38
N PHE A 111 23.82 -3.24 -3.22
CA PHE A 111 23.93 -4.49 -2.47
C PHE A 111 23.47 -5.69 -3.30
N TYR A 112 22.30 -5.61 -3.94
CA TYR A 112 21.78 -6.71 -4.75
C TYR A 112 22.47 -6.86 -6.11
N ALA A 113 22.99 -5.79 -6.70
CA ALA A 113 23.82 -5.87 -7.91
C ALA A 113 25.15 -6.61 -7.65
N GLY A 114 25.71 -6.46 -6.44
CA GLY A 114 26.89 -7.20 -6.00
C GLY A 114 26.60 -8.65 -5.58
N ALA A 115 25.37 -8.96 -5.20
CA ALA A 115 24.93 -10.30 -4.81
C ALA A 115 24.65 -11.16 -6.06
N ARG A 116 25.66 -11.91 -6.52
CA ARG A 116 25.48 -12.97 -7.53
C ARG A 116 24.73 -14.14 -6.89
N TRP A 117 23.44 -14.27 -7.17
CA TRP A 117 22.66 -15.49 -6.94
C TRP A 117 22.74 -16.41 -8.15
#